data_AF-A0A0N4UEU7-F1
#
_entry.id   AF-A0A0N4UEU7-F1
#
_cell.length_a   1.000
_cell.length_b   1.000
_cell.length_c   1.000
_cell.angle_alpha   90.00
_cell.angle_beta   90.00
_cell.angle_gamma   90.00
#
_symmetry.space_group_name_H-M   'P 1'
#
loop_
_entity.id
_entity.type
_entity.pdbx_description
1 polymer ?
#
loop_
_entity_poly.entity_id
_entity_poly.type
_entity_poly.pdbx_seq_one_letter_code
_entity_poly.pdbx_strand_id
1 'polypeptide(L)'
;MDYLESLYGMFHKVAAREKIVGWYHTGPKLCQNDIVINEQLKRFTPNPLLVVIQAEPKDLGLPTEAYIEVQEVHDDGTPPIKTFEHVPSEIGAEEAEEVGVEHLLRDIKDQTAGTLSQRITDQLSGLCGLHGKLCEVRHYLKELVDGKLPINHAVIYYIQEVLNLLPNITSPQFVESHNMQTNDQLMCVYMGSLIRTVIALHNLIDNKLSLQKTEREKDMKKEEKSEEKKEVKEDKKSAKS
;
A
#
# COMPACT_ATOMS: atom_id res chain seq x y z
N MET A 1 7.03 -33.48 -18.44
CA MET A 1 7.11 -33.99 -17.04
C MET A 1 8.55 -34.21 -16.63
N ASP A 2 9.37 -34.88 -17.45
CA ASP A 2 10.79 -35.16 -17.16
C ASP A 2 11.62 -33.92 -16.80
N TYR A 3 11.36 -32.78 -17.45
CA TYR A 3 12.00 -31.51 -17.12
C TYR A 3 11.69 -31.04 -15.68
N LEU A 4 10.43 -31.17 -15.24
CA LEU A 4 10.01 -30.75 -13.90
C LEU A 4 10.65 -31.62 -12.83
N GLU A 5 10.73 -32.93 -13.04
CA GLU A 5 11.39 -33.86 -12.11
C GLU A 5 12.89 -33.59 -11.99
N SER A 6 13.57 -33.39 -13.14
CA SER A 6 14.99 -33.07 -13.17
C SER A 6 15.31 -31.74 -12.48
N LEU A 7 14.53 -30.70 -12.79
CA LEU A 7 14.70 -29.37 -12.22
C LEU A 7 14.42 -29.37 -10.72
N TYR A 8 13.34 -30.03 -10.29
CA TYR A 8 13.02 -30.20 -8.88
C TYR A 8 14.16 -30.92 -8.13
N GLY A 9 14.71 -31.98 -8.73
CA GLY A 9 15.86 -32.68 -8.18
C GLY A 9 17.13 -31.80 -8.06
N MET A 10 17.28 -30.78 -8.91
CA MET A 10 18.38 -29.83 -8.81
C MET A 10 18.14 -28.78 -7.71
N PHE A 11 16.96 -28.17 -7.65
CA PHE A 11 16.61 -27.20 -6.60
C PHE A 11 16.67 -27.83 -5.21
N HIS A 12 16.19 -29.07 -5.07
CA HIS A 12 16.23 -29.77 -3.80
C HIS A 12 17.66 -30.03 -3.29
N LYS A 13 18.66 -30.10 -4.19
CA LYS A 13 20.09 -30.20 -3.80
C LYS A 13 20.66 -28.87 -3.28
N VAL A 14 20.17 -27.74 -3.78
CA VAL A 14 20.62 -26.41 -3.37
C VAL A 14 19.93 -26.00 -2.07
N ALA A 15 18.61 -26.13 -2.03
CA ALA A 15 17.78 -25.73 -0.92
C ALA A 15 16.74 -26.82 -0.60
N ALA A 16 17.02 -27.66 0.39
CA ALA A 16 16.16 -28.78 0.79
C ALA A 16 14.76 -28.35 1.31
N ARG A 17 14.59 -27.07 1.65
CA ARG A 17 13.32 -26.50 2.11
C ARG A 17 12.34 -26.21 0.96
N GLU A 18 12.85 -26.01 -0.26
CA GLU A 18 12.00 -25.70 -1.40
C GLU A 18 11.22 -26.92 -1.87
N LYS A 19 9.92 -26.73 -2.03
CA LYS A 19 8.99 -27.74 -2.53
C LYS A 19 8.10 -27.12 -3.60
N ILE A 20 7.66 -27.95 -4.55
CA ILE A 20 6.61 -27.53 -5.47
C ILE A 20 5.35 -27.27 -4.64
N VAL A 21 4.72 -26.12 -4.83
CA VAL A 21 3.47 -25.72 -4.16
C VAL A 21 2.32 -25.48 -5.14
N GLY A 22 2.64 -25.38 -6.43
CA GLY A 22 1.68 -25.00 -7.45
C GLY A 22 2.38 -24.59 -8.73
N TRP A 23 1.71 -23.75 -9.51
CA TRP A 23 2.17 -23.26 -10.79
C TRP A 23 1.60 -21.88 -11.07
N TYR A 24 2.26 -21.16 -11.98
CA TYR A 24 1.82 -19.83 -12.38
C TYR A 24 1.53 -19.78 -13.88
N HIS A 25 0.63 -18.88 -14.26
CA HIS A 25 0.32 -18.54 -15.64
C HIS A 25 0.35 -17.02 -15.79
N THR A 26 0.88 -16.55 -16.92
CA THR A 26 1.03 -15.14 -17.27
C THR A 26 -0.26 -14.41 -17.70
N GLY A 27 -1.45 -15.01 -17.50
CA GLY A 27 -2.74 -14.42 -17.87
C GLY A 27 -3.01 -14.38 -19.40
N PRO A 28 -3.95 -13.55 -19.87
CA PRO A 28 -4.62 -12.45 -19.17
C PRO A 28 -5.84 -12.85 -18.32
N LYS A 29 -6.46 -14.00 -18.62
CA LYS A 29 -7.63 -14.54 -17.91
C LYS A 29 -7.51 -16.05 -17.79
N LEU A 30 -8.24 -16.62 -16.82
CA LEU A 30 -8.40 -18.06 -16.67
C LEU A 30 -8.92 -18.69 -17.97
N CYS A 31 -8.29 -19.78 -18.37
CA CYS A 31 -8.61 -20.56 -19.54
C CYS A 31 -9.13 -21.95 -19.15
N GLN A 32 -10.01 -22.54 -19.97
CA GLN A 32 -10.53 -23.88 -19.69
C GLN A 32 -9.44 -24.96 -19.69
N ASN A 33 -8.34 -24.73 -20.41
CA ASN A 33 -7.15 -25.59 -20.41
C ASN A 33 -6.44 -25.63 -19.05
N ASP A 34 -6.63 -24.63 -18.19
CA ASP A 34 -5.96 -24.54 -16.90
C ASP A 34 -6.38 -25.67 -15.97
N ILE A 35 -7.63 -26.15 -16.09
CA ILE A 35 -8.14 -27.30 -15.34
C ILE A 35 -7.33 -28.56 -15.71
N VAL A 36 -7.07 -28.75 -17.01
CA VAL A 36 -6.32 -29.92 -17.52
C VAL A 36 -4.85 -29.86 -17.08
N ILE A 37 -4.25 -28.67 -17.09
CA ILE A 37 -2.88 -28.46 -16.61
C ILE A 37 -2.80 -28.75 -15.10
N ASN A 38 -3.78 -28.26 -14.33
CA ASN A 38 -3.85 -28.48 -12.89
C ASN A 38 -3.93 -29.96 -12.53
N GLU A 39 -4.71 -30.75 -13.28
CA GLU A 39 -4.78 -32.21 -13.09
C GLU A 39 -3.44 -32.91 -13.33
N GLN A 40 -2.65 -32.46 -14.31
CA GLN A 40 -1.33 -33.04 -14.56
C GLN A 40 -0.37 -32.74 -13.39
N LEU A 41 -0.46 -31.53 -12.83
CA LEU A 41 0.38 -31.07 -11.74
C LEU A 41 0.00 -31.68 -10.39
N LYS A 42 -1.23 -32.18 -10.24
CA LYS A 42 -1.66 -32.95 -9.05
C LYS A 42 -0.77 -34.17 -8.74
N ARG A 43 0.00 -34.66 -9.71
CA ARG A 43 0.99 -35.73 -9.51
C ARG A 43 2.17 -35.31 -8.62
N PHE A 44 2.53 -34.03 -8.61
CA PHE A 44 3.63 -33.49 -7.81
C PHE A 44 3.16 -32.98 -6.45
N THR A 45 1.96 -32.40 -6.41
CA THR A 45 1.37 -31.79 -5.21
C THR A 45 -0.11 -32.10 -5.14
N PRO A 46 -0.66 -32.54 -3.99
CA PRO A 46 -2.07 -32.90 -3.89
C PRO A 46 -3.01 -31.72 -4.17
N ASN A 47 -2.65 -30.53 -3.70
CA ASN A 47 -3.43 -29.30 -3.84
C ASN A 47 -2.55 -28.21 -4.51
N PRO A 48 -2.39 -28.24 -5.84
CA PRO A 48 -1.63 -27.21 -6.54
C PRO A 48 -2.37 -25.88 -6.50
N LEU A 49 -1.67 -24.82 -6.09
CA LEU A 49 -2.17 -23.43 -6.19
C LEU A 49 -1.88 -22.89 -7.60
N LEU A 50 -2.89 -22.32 -8.26
CA LEU A 50 -2.73 -21.59 -9.51
C LEU A 50 -2.58 -20.10 -9.19
N VAL A 51 -1.46 -19.50 -9.59
CA VAL A 51 -1.24 -18.06 -9.47
C VAL A 51 -1.22 -17.42 -10.86
N VAL A 52 -2.20 -16.58 -11.15
CA VAL A 52 -2.23 -15.78 -12.38
C VAL A 52 -1.45 -14.50 -12.13
N ILE A 53 -0.31 -14.37 -12.82
CA ILE A 53 0.57 -13.20 -12.73
C ILE A 53 0.38 -12.40 -14.02
N GLN A 54 -0.05 -11.15 -13.90
CA GLN A 54 -0.22 -10.31 -15.07
C GLN A 54 1.13 -9.70 -15.49
N ALA A 55 1.52 -9.98 -16.73
CA ALA A 55 2.76 -9.44 -17.31
C ALA A 55 2.67 -7.93 -17.59
N GLU A 56 1.45 -7.42 -17.84
CA GLU A 56 1.20 -6.00 -18.03
C GLU A 56 0.80 -5.36 -16.69
N PRO A 57 1.46 -4.26 -16.28
CA PRO A 57 1.13 -3.59 -15.03
C PRO A 57 -0.28 -2.99 -15.10
N LYS A 58 -1.14 -3.37 -14.15
CA LYS A 58 -2.43 -2.70 -13.92
C LYS A 58 -2.19 -1.37 -13.17
N ASP A 59 -3.02 -0.37 -13.45
CA ASP A 59 -2.97 0.93 -12.78
C ASP A 59 -3.28 0.84 -11.27
N LEU A 60 -4.19 -0.07 -10.89
CA LEU A 60 -4.64 -0.22 -9.50
C LEU A 60 -4.84 -1.70 -9.12
N GLY A 61 -4.39 -2.06 -7.92
CA GLY A 61 -4.57 -3.38 -7.32
C GLY A 61 -3.34 -4.29 -7.43
N LEU A 62 -3.46 -5.51 -6.92
CA LEU A 62 -2.40 -6.51 -7.02
C LEU A 62 -2.39 -7.11 -8.44
N PRO A 63 -1.21 -7.25 -9.08
CA PRO A 63 -1.09 -7.89 -10.40
C PRO A 63 -1.17 -9.42 -10.33
N THR A 64 -1.46 -9.98 -9.15
CA THR A 64 -1.45 -11.41 -8.84
C THR A 64 -2.79 -11.86 -8.29
N GLU A 65 -3.42 -12.83 -8.95
CA GLU A 65 -4.66 -13.46 -8.49
C GLU A 65 -4.38 -14.95 -8.22
N ALA A 66 -4.81 -15.47 -7.07
CA ALA A 66 -4.58 -16.85 -6.67
C ALA A 66 -5.89 -17.66 -6.72
N TYR A 67 -5.79 -18.90 -7.16
CA TYR A 67 -6.92 -19.80 -7.37
C TYR A 67 -6.62 -21.21 -6.90
N ILE A 68 -7.64 -21.88 -6.38
CA ILE A 68 -7.61 -23.30 -6.01
C ILE A 68 -8.71 -24.06 -6.75
N GLU A 69 -8.43 -25.29 -7.19
CA GLU A 69 -9.43 -26.13 -7.86
C GLU A 69 -10.44 -26.66 -6.84
N VAL A 70 -11.72 -26.45 -7.12
CA VAL A 70 -12.85 -26.92 -6.31
C VAL A 70 -13.86 -27.61 -7.21
N GLN A 71 -14.61 -28.56 -6.65
CA GLN A 71 -15.76 -29.14 -7.33
C GLN A 71 -17.02 -28.44 -6.83
N GLU A 72 -17.59 -27.58 -7.68
CA GLU A 72 -18.88 -26.96 -7.41
C GLU A 72 -20.00 -27.92 -7.77
N VAL A 73 -20.89 -28.17 -6.81
CA VAL A 73 -22.16 -28.85 -7.03
C VAL A 73 -23.21 -27.76 -7.14
N HIS A 74 -23.84 -27.65 -8.31
CA HIS A 74 -24.94 -26.69 -8.49
C HIS A 74 -26.26 -27.30 -7.99
N ASP A 75 -27.08 -26.48 -7.34
CA ASP A 75 -28.42 -26.87 -6.86
C ASP A 75 -29.40 -27.19 -7.99
N ASP A 76 -29.07 -26.80 -9.23
CA ASP A 76 -29.86 -27.03 -10.43
C ASP A 76 -29.80 -28.49 -10.92
N GLY A 77 -29.09 -29.37 -10.22
CA GLY A 77 -28.95 -30.78 -10.55
C GLY A 77 -27.99 -31.07 -11.72
N THR A 78 -27.22 -30.07 -12.16
CA THR A 78 -26.15 -30.29 -13.13
C THR A 78 -24.99 -31.08 -12.49
N PRO A 79 -24.27 -31.89 -13.28
CA PRO A 79 -23.13 -32.65 -12.77
C PRO A 79 -22.10 -31.73 -12.11
N PRO A 80 -21.38 -32.18 -11.07
CA PRO A 80 -20.36 -31.37 -10.43
C PRO A 80 -19.32 -30.90 -11.44
N ILE A 81 -19.12 -29.59 -11.53
CA ILE A 81 -18.18 -28.96 -12.44
C ILE A 81 -16.92 -28.64 -11.66
N LYS A 82 -15.76 -28.96 -12.23
CA LYS A 82 -14.47 -28.50 -11.70
C LYS A 82 -14.29 -27.03 -12.07
N THR A 83 -14.19 -26.19 -11.06
CA THR A 83 -14.00 -24.75 -11.19
C THR A 83 -12.79 -24.31 -10.38
N PHE A 84 -12.43 -23.05 -10.53
CA PHE A 84 -11.40 -22.40 -9.74
C PHE A 84 -12.06 -21.38 -8.82
N GLU A 85 -11.84 -21.53 -7.52
CA GLU A 85 -12.26 -20.54 -6.53
C GLU A 85 -11.10 -19.59 -6.25
N HIS A 86 -11.41 -18.30 -6.20
CA HIS A 86 -10.42 -17.27 -5.90
C HIS A 86 -10.03 -17.31 -4.42
N VAL A 87 -8.73 -17.37 -4.16
CA VAL A 87 -8.16 -17.30 -2.81
C VAL A 87 -7.56 -15.90 -2.62
N PRO A 88 -7.85 -15.20 -1.50
CA PRO A 88 -7.24 -13.92 -1.20
C PRO A 88 -5.70 -14.00 -1.24
N SER A 89 -5.08 -13.09 -1.98
CA SER A 89 -3.62 -13.02 -2.16
C SER A 89 -3.07 -11.69 -1.66
N GLU A 90 -1.85 -11.72 -1.15
CA GLU A 90 -1.05 -10.54 -0.83
C GLU A 90 0.42 -10.79 -1.21
N ILE A 91 1.18 -9.72 -1.43
CA ILE A 91 2.60 -9.79 -1.75
C ILE A 91 3.39 -9.49 -0.48
N GLY A 92 4.05 -10.51 0.06
CA GLY A 92 5.04 -10.37 1.13
C GLY A 92 6.48 -10.34 0.59
N ALA A 93 7.43 -9.98 1.45
CA ALA A 93 8.86 -10.01 1.17
C ALA A 93 9.63 -10.49 2.41
N GLU A 94 10.74 -11.20 2.20
CA GLU A 94 11.72 -11.45 3.27
C GLU A 94 12.58 -10.20 3.52
N GLU A 95 13.20 -10.05 4.70
CA GLU A 95 14.04 -8.89 5.04
C GLU A 95 15.13 -8.61 3.99
N ALA A 96 15.78 -9.66 3.46
CA ALA A 96 16.78 -9.52 2.42
C ALA A 96 16.18 -8.99 1.09
N GLU A 97 14.95 -9.38 0.76
CA GLU A 97 14.23 -8.93 -0.42
C GLU A 97 13.71 -7.50 -0.25
N GLU A 98 13.21 -7.16 0.94
CA GLU A 98 12.71 -5.81 1.25
C GLU A 98 13.81 -4.76 1.07
N VAL A 99 15.01 -5.00 1.60
CA VAL A 99 16.17 -4.10 1.41
C VAL A 99 16.54 -4.00 -0.07
N GLY A 100 16.47 -5.10 -0.80
CA GLY A 100 16.73 -5.11 -2.25
C GLY A 100 15.72 -4.28 -3.02
N VAL A 101 14.43 -4.42 -2.73
CA VAL A 101 13.33 -3.69 -3.37
C VAL A 101 13.38 -2.21 -3.00
N GLU A 102 13.62 -1.86 -1.74
CA GLU A 102 13.74 -0.47 -1.29
C GLU A 102 14.88 0.24 -2.04
N HIS A 103 16.00 -0.44 -2.24
CA HIS A 103 17.11 0.09 -3.01
C HIS A 103 16.75 0.36 -4.47
N LEU A 104 16.02 -0.56 -5.12
CA LEU A 104 15.56 -0.41 -6.50
C LEU A 104 14.52 0.71 -6.67
N LEU A 105 13.73 0.99 -5.64
CA LEU A 105 12.65 1.98 -5.67
C LEU A 105 13.06 3.38 -5.22
N ARG A 106 14.33 3.60 -4.89
CA ARG A 106 14.83 4.88 -4.34
C ARG A 106 14.52 6.10 -5.22
N ASP A 107 14.47 5.92 -6.53
CA ASP A 107 14.22 7.00 -7.48
C ASP A 107 12.72 7.28 -7.71
N ILE A 108 11.85 6.34 -7.34
CA ILE A 108 10.41 6.41 -7.61
C ILE A 108 9.62 6.75 -6.35
N LYS A 109 10.00 6.15 -5.21
CA LYS A 109 9.24 6.27 -3.97
C LYS A 109 9.73 7.46 -3.18
N ASP A 110 8.89 8.49 -3.07
CA ASP A 110 9.18 9.67 -2.27
C ASP A 110 9.06 9.34 -0.77
N GLN A 111 10.15 8.85 -0.18
CA GLN A 111 10.23 8.54 1.25
C GLN A 111 10.04 9.78 2.14
N THR A 112 10.01 10.99 1.56
CA THR A 112 9.78 12.23 2.32
C THR A 112 8.30 12.52 2.55
N ALA A 113 7.39 11.76 1.93
CA ALA A 113 5.95 11.92 2.14
C ALA A 113 5.59 11.65 3.61
N GLY A 114 5.11 12.69 4.30
CA GLY A 114 4.65 12.57 5.68
C GLY A 114 3.51 11.56 5.82
N THR A 115 3.35 11.01 7.03
CA THR A 115 2.35 9.98 7.35
C THR A 115 0.91 10.37 6.98
N LEU A 116 0.58 11.66 7.03
CA LEU A 116 -0.74 12.17 6.62
C LEU A 116 -0.95 12.11 5.11
N SER A 117 0.05 12.53 4.32
CA SER A 117 -0.04 12.53 2.86
C SER A 117 -0.21 11.11 2.33
N GLN A 118 0.53 10.16 2.89
CA GLN A 118 0.39 8.74 2.52
C GLN A 118 -1.02 8.23 2.82
N ARG A 119 -1.56 8.50 4.02
CA ARG A 119 -2.93 8.10 4.38
C ARG A 119 -4.00 8.70 3.46
N ILE A 120 -3.83 9.96 3.03
CA ILE A 120 -4.77 10.60 2.08
C ILE A 120 -4.68 9.91 0.72
N THR A 121 -3.46 9.62 0.24
CA THR A 121 -3.27 8.87 -1.00
C THR A 121 -3.89 7.47 -0.91
N ASP A 122 -3.75 6.79 0.23
CA ASP A 122 -4.34 5.47 0.47
C ASP A 122 -5.89 5.52 0.48
N GLN A 123 -6.48 6.57 1.06
CA GLN A 123 -7.94 6.77 1.01
C GLN A 123 -8.43 7.03 -0.42
N LEU A 124 -7.69 7.85 -1.18
CA LEU A 124 -8.01 8.16 -2.57
C LEU A 124 -7.90 6.89 -3.45
N SER A 125 -6.80 6.15 -3.31
CA SER A 125 -6.59 4.91 -4.06
C SER A 125 -7.62 3.85 -3.69
N GLY A 126 -8.00 3.75 -2.40
CA GLY A 126 -9.09 2.89 -1.93
C GLY A 126 -10.43 3.23 -2.58
N LEU A 127 -10.76 4.53 -2.71
CA LEU A 127 -11.98 4.98 -3.38
C LEU A 127 -11.96 4.65 -4.89
N CYS A 128 -10.83 4.88 -5.56
CA CYS A 128 -10.65 4.51 -6.96
C CYS A 128 -10.78 3.00 -7.18
N GLY A 129 -10.21 2.19 -6.28
CA GLY A 129 -10.33 0.73 -6.30
C GLY A 129 -11.78 0.28 -6.12
N LEU A 130 -12.49 0.84 -5.14
CA LEU A 130 -13.91 0.57 -4.93
C LEU A 130 -14.77 0.94 -6.16
N HIS A 131 -14.49 2.09 -6.78
CA HIS A 131 -15.17 2.50 -8.01
C HIS A 131 -14.97 1.49 -9.16
N GLY A 132 -13.74 1.02 -9.35
CA GLY A 132 -13.41 -0.01 -10.35
C GLY A 132 -14.20 -1.30 -10.11
N LYS A 133 -14.21 -1.79 -8.87
CA LYS A 133 -14.96 -3.01 -8.50
C LYS A 133 -16.48 -2.86 -8.62
N LEU A 134 -17.05 -1.71 -8.25
CA LEU A 134 -18.46 -1.43 -8.50
C LEU A 134 -18.81 -1.40 -10.00
N CYS A 135 -17.90 -0.89 -10.84
CA CYS A 135 -18.07 -0.92 -12.28
C CYS A 135 -18.04 -2.35 -12.85
N GLU A 136 -17.15 -3.22 -12.36
CA GLU A 136 -17.11 -4.64 -12.72
C GLU A 136 -18.42 -5.34 -12.35
N VAL A 137 -18.93 -5.17 -11.12
CA VAL A 137 -20.22 -5.73 -10.67
C VAL A 137 -21.36 -5.24 -11.56
N ARG A 138 -21.40 -3.95 -11.87
CA ARG A 138 -22.40 -3.38 -12.79
C ARG A 138 -22.31 -3.99 -14.19
N HIS A 139 -21.10 -4.23 -14.69
CA HIS A 139 -20.91 -4.83 -16.00
C HIS A 139 -21.42 -6.27 -16.03
N TYR A 140 -21.07 -7.07 -15.03
CA TYR A 140 -21.59 -8.44 -14.86
C TYR A 140 -23.12 -8.48 -14.84
N LEU A 141 -23.76 -7.61 -14.04
CA LEU A 141 -25.22 -7.53 -13.99
C LEU A 141 -25.85 -7.13 -15.34
N LYS A 142 -25.20 -6.25 -16.12
CA LYS A 142 -25.66 -5.91 -17.47
C LYS A 142 -25.58 -7.11 -18.42
N GLU A 143 -24.48 -7.85 -18.40
CA GLU A 143 -24.33 -9.03 -19.27
C GLU A 143 -25.31 -10.16 -18.93
N LEU A 144 -25.69 -10.29 -17.65
CA LEU A 144 -26.76 -11.20 -17.21
C LEU A 144 -28.12 -10.77 -17.77
N VAL A 145 -28.46 -9.48 -17.71
CA VAL A 145 -29.73 -8.95 -18.25
C VAL A 145 -29.79 -9.10 -19.78
N ASP A 146 -28.65 -8.90 -20.46
CA ASP A 146 -28.52 -9.11 -21.91
C ASP A 146 -28.55 -10.61 -22.31
N GLY A 147 -28.54 -11.53 -21.34
CA GLY A 147 -28.61 -12.98 -21.57
C GLY A 147 -27.33 -13.60 -22.14
N LYS A 148 -26.17 -12.93 -22.03
CA LYS A 148 -24.90 -13.42 -22.57
C LYS A 148 -24.21 -14.44 -21.67
N LEU A 149 -24.39 -14.32 -20.36
CA LEU A 149 -23.79 -15.20 -19.36
C LEU A 149 -24.87 -16.00 -18.61
N PRO A 150 -24.57 -17.26 -18.23
CA PRO A 150 -25.44 -18.03 -17.34
C PRO A 150 -25.47 -17.39 -15.95
N ILE A 151 -26.63 -17.48 -15.29
CA ILE A 151 -26.86 -16.91 -13.97
C ILE A 151 -26.11 -17.75 -12.93
N ASN A 152 -25.13 -17.16 -12.25
CA ASN A 152 -24.55 -17.75 -11.04
C ASN A 152 -25.32 -17.23 -9.81
N HIS A 153 -26.11 -18.12 -9.18
CA HIS A 153 -26.95 -17.80 -8.03
C HIS A 153 -26.14 -17.34 -6.81
N ALA A 154 -24.97 -17.93 -6.55
CA ALA A 154 -24.14 -17.55 -5.40
C ALA A 154 -23.69 -16.09 -5.48
N VAL A 155 -23.24 -15.64 -6.65
CA VAL A 155 -22.80 -14.25 -6.87
C VAL A 155 -23.95 -13.26 -6.64
N ILE A 156 -25.17 -13.60 -7.10
CA ILE A 156 -26.34 -12.74 -6.90
C ILE A 156 -26.71 -12.66 -5.42
N TYR A 157 -26.63 -13.76 -4.68
CA TYR A 157 -26.88 -13.74 -3.23
C TYR A 157 -25.90 -12.82 -2.50
N TYR A 158 -24.61 -12.86 -2.84
CA TYR A 158 -23.63 -11.93 -2.28
C TYR A 158 -23.94 -10.46 -2.63
N ILE A 159 -24.33 -10.17 -3.87
CA ILE A 159 -24.71 -8.81 -4.26
C ILE A 159 -25.93 -8.34 -3.46
N GLN A 160 -26.93 -9.21 -3.28
CA GLN A 160 -28.11 -8.90 -2.47
C GLN A 160 -27.75 -8.67 -1.00
N GLU A 161 -26.87 -9.49 -0.44
CA GLU A 161 -26.36 -9.32 0.93
C GLU A 161 -25.65 -7.97 1.10
N VAL A 162 -24.80 -7.58 0.15
CA VAL A 162 -24.13 -6.26 0.15
C VAL A 162 -25.15 -5.13 0.17
N LEU A 163 -26.21 -5.22 -0.63
CA LEU A 163 -27.28 -4.20 -0.66
C LEU A 163 -28.09 -4.17 0.64
N ASN A 164 -28.34 -5.32 1.25
CA ASN A 164 -29.05 -5.41 2.54
C ASN A 164 -28.22 -4.89 3.71
N LEU A 165 -26.88 -5.01 3.64
CA LEU A 165 -25.95 -4.53 4.65
C LEU A 165 -25.61 -3.04 4.52
N LEU A 166 -26.17 -2.34 3.52
CA LEU A 166 -25.93 -0.91 3.37
C LEU A 166 -26.39 -0.15 4.62
N PRO A 167 -25.50 0.65 5.25
CA PRO A 167 -25.82 1.33 6.49
C PRO A 167 -26.85 2.44 6.26
N ASN A 168 -27.84 2.53 7.16
CA ASN A 168 -28.82 3.61 7.15
C ASN A 168 -28.27 4.87 7.84
N ILE A 169 -27.58 5.69 7.06
CA ILE A 169 -26.94 6.94 7.51
C ILE A 169 -27.93 8.05 7.91
N THR A 170 -29.22 7.91 7.56
CA THR A 170 -30.24 8.93 7.82
C THR A 170 -30.94 8.72 9.17
N SER A 171 -30.61 7.64 9.88
CA SER A 171 -31.20 7.40 11.20
C SER A 171 -30.77 8.51 12.18
N PRO A 172 -31.71 9.10 12.95
CA PRO A 172 -31.41 10.23 13.81
C PRO A 172 -30.37 9.87 14.90
N GLN A 173 -30.41 8.64 15.40
CA GLN A 173 -29.43 8.12 16.37
C GLN A 173 -28.02 8.02 15.79
N PHE A 174 -27.87 7.62 14.51
CA PHE A 174 -26.57 7.60 13.86
C PHE A 174 -26.03 9.03 13.68
N VAL A 175 -26.87 9.98 13.27
CA VAL A 175 -26.44 11.37 13.08
C VAL A 175 -26.01 12.00 14.40
N GLU A 176 -26.78 11.80 15.47
CA GLU A 176 -26.43 12.31 16.80
C GLU A 176 -25.13 11.70 17.32
N SER A 177 -24.97 10.37 17.26
CA SER A 177 -23.74 9.70 17.72
C SER A 177 -22.52 10.08 16.87
N HIS A 178 -22.68 10.18 15.55
CA HIS A 178 -21.62 10.61 14.65
C HIS A 178 -21.17 12.06 14.93
N ASN A 179 -22.11 12.96 15.21
CA ASN A 179 -21.80 14.34 15.58
C ASN A 179 -21.07 14.41 16.93
N MET A 180 -21.50 13.61 17.92
CA MET A 180 -20.82 13.53 19.21
C MET A 180 -19.38 13.05 19.04
N GLN A 181 -19.17 11.97 18.29
CA GLN A 181 -17.83 11.43 18.01
C GLN A 181 -16.96 12.43 17.25
N THR A 182 -17.53 13.14 16.26
CA THR A 182 -16.79 14.16 15.50
C THR A 182 -16.36 15.31 16.41
N ASN A 183 -17.22 15.73 17.34
CA ASN A 183 -16.92 16.78 18.30
C ASN A 183 -15.77 16.37 19.25
N ASP A 184 -15.78 15.13 19.73
CA ASP A 184 -14.71 14.57 20.58
C ASP A 184 -13.36 14.49 19.82
N GLN A 185 -13.40 14.02 18.57
CA GLN A 185 -12.22 13.95 17.71
C GLN A 185 -11.64 15.36 17.47
N LEU A 186 -12.51 16.36 17.24
CA LEU A 186 -12.10 17.74 17.01
C LEU A 186 -11.49 18.37 18.26
N MET A 187 -12.01 18.05 19.46
CA MET A 187 -11.42 18.50 20.73
C MET A 187 -9.95 18.03 20.86
N CYS A 188 -9.67 16.78 20.52
CA CYS A 188 -8.30 16.24 20.50
C CYS A 188 -7.40 16.98 19.49
N VAL A 189 -7.92 17.29 18.29
CA VAL A 189 -7.18 18.06 17.27
C VAL A 189 -6.85 19.47 17.77
N TYR A 190 -7.80 20.15 18.42
CA TYR A 190 -7.58 21.49 18.98
C TYR A 190 -6.56 21.47 20.13
N MET A 191 -6.63 20.48 21.03
CA MET A 191 -5.64 20.34 22.08
C MET A 191 -4.23 20.13 21.49
N GLY A 192 -4.12 19.26 20.48
CA GLY A 192 -2.87 19.02 19.78
C GLY A 192 -2.31 20.27 19.06
N SER A 193 -3.18 21.08 18.45
CA SER A 193 -2.75 22.32 17.78
C SER A 193 -2.35 23.42 18.77
N LEU A 194 -3.01 23.51 19.94
CA LEU A 194 -2.62 24.43 21.02
C LEU A 194 -1.23 24.10 21.57
N ILE A 195 -0.98 22.82 21.88
CA ILE A 195 0.35 22.37 22.35
C ILE A 195 1.43 22.69 21.30
N ARG A 196 1.16 22.40 20.02
CA ARG A 196 2.09 22.76 18.92
C ARG A 196 2.36 24.27 18.86
N THR A 197 1.34 25.11 19.08
CA THR A 197 1.49 26.57 19.07
C THR A 197 2.37 27.04 20.22
N VAL A 198 2.19 26.51 21.42
CA VAL A 198 3.02 26.83 22.59
C VAL A 198 4.48 26.42 22.35
N ILE A 199 4.72 25.21 21.82
CA ILE A 199 6.07 24.74 21.48
C ILE A 199 6.70 25.62 20.40
N ALA A 200 5.94 25.98 19.35
CA ALA A 200 6.43 26.84 18.28
C ALA A 200 6.80 28.26 18.79
N LEU A 201 6.01 28.81 19.72
CA LEU A 201 6.33 30.08 20.38
C LEU A 201 7.59 29.97 21.25
N HIS A 202 7.76 28.87 21.99
CA HIS A 202 8.97 28.64 22.77
C HIS A 202 10.21 28.57 21.87
N ASN A 203 10.14 27.80 20.77
CA ASN A 203 11.20 27.73 19.78
C ASN A 203 11.51 29.10 19.15
N LEU A 204 10.49 29.95 18.94
CA LEU A 204 10.70 31.31 18.43
C LEU A 204 11.44 32.20 19.44
N ILE A 205 11.12 32.08 20.73
CA ILE A 205 11.82 32.80 21.81
C ILE A 205 13.29 32.35 21.86
N ASP A 206 13.54 31.05 21.82
CA ASP A 206 14.89 30.48 21.83
C ASP A 206 15.70 30.92 20.61
N ASN A 207 15.09 30.89 19.42
CA ASN A 207 15.71 31.37 18.19
C ASN A 207 16.06 32.85 18.28
N LYS A 208 15.19 33.69 18.85
CA LYS A 208 15.44 35.13 19.02
C LYS A 208 16.58 35.40 20.03
N LEU A 209 16.62 34.68 21.14
CA LEU A 209 17.70 34.77 22.13
C LEU A 209 19.05 34.34 21.54
N SER A 210 19.05 33.25 20.76
CA SER A 210 20.24 32.77 20.03
C SER A 210 20.74 33.80 19.02
N LEU A 211 19.84 34.40 18.22
CA LEU A 211 20.15 35.47 17.29
C LEU A 211 20.78 36.67 17.98
N GLN A 212 20.19 37.15 19.08
CA GLN A 212 20.73 38.29 19.84
C GLN A 212 22.12 38.01 20.42
N LYS A 213 22.37 36.81 20.95
CA LYS A 213 23.71 36.42 21.43
C LYS A 213 24.72 36.43 20.28
N THR A 214 24.35 35.86 19.14
CA THR A 214 25.20 35.80 17.95
C THR A 214 25.50 37.20 17.39
N GLU A 215 24.52 38.11 17.41
CA GLU A 215 24.72 39.52 17.03
C GLU A 215 25.68 40.23 17.99
N ARG A 216 25.50 40.09 19.30
CA ARG A 216 26.41 40.66 20.30
C ARG A 216 27.83 40.14 20.15
N GLU A 217 28.02 38.85 19.93
CA GLU A 217 29.35 38.27 19.68
C GLU A 217 29.99 38.79 18.39
N LYS A 218 29.19 39.04 17.35
CA LYS A 218 29.69 39.65 16.09
C LYS A 218 30.09 41.11 16.30
N ASP A 219 29.33 41.86 17.09
CA ASP A 219 29.64 43.25 17.37
C ASP A 219 30.89 43.38 18.25
N MET A 220 31.04 42.54 19.28
CA MET A 220 32.28 42.45 20.07
C MET A 220 33.50 42.12 19.19
N LYS A 221 33.39 41.13 18.29
CA LYS A 221 34.48 40.80 17.35
C LYS A 221 34.79 41.91 16.34
N LYS A 222 33.82 42.76 16.01
CA LYS A 222 34.05 43.94 15.15
C LYS A 222 34.75 45.04 15.92
N GLU A 223 34.38 45.26 17.18
CA GLU A 223 35.01 46.23 18.06
C GLU A 223 36.48 45.85 18.32
N GLU A 224 36.78 44.59 18.68
CA GLU A 224 38.15 44.10 18.85
C GLU A 224 39.01 44.31 17.58
N LYS A 225 38.48 43.96 16.39
CA LYS A 225 39.19 44.21 15.12
C LYS A 225 39.38 45.69 14.80
N SER A 226 38.52 46.56 15.33
CA SER A 226 38.64 48.01 15.14
C SER A 226 39.69 48.61 16.07
N GLU A 227 39.82 48.06 17.28
CA GLU A 227 40.85 48.42 18.26
C GLU A 227 42.24 47.94 17.81
N GLU A 228 42.39 46.69 17.35
CA GLU A 228 43.64 46.20 16.75
C GLU A 228 44.09 47.09 15.56
N LYS A 229 43.15 47.54 14.72
CA LYS A 229 43.48 48.45 13.61
C LYS A 229 43.88 49.85 14.07
N LYS A 230 43.42 50.31 15.24
CA LYS A 230 43.84 51.59 15.82
C LYS A 230 45.21 51.47 16.45
N GLU A 231 45.48 50.40 17.21
CA GLU A 231 46.80 50.14 17.78
C GLU A 231 47.87 50.00 16.68
N VAL A 232 47.59 49.25 15.61
CA VAL A 232 48.52 49.15 14.46
C VAL A 232 48.75 50.51 13.75
N LYS A 233 47.78 51.43 13.81
CA LYS A 233 47.95 52.79 13.27
C LYS A 233 48.74 53.71 14.22
N GLU A 234 48.61 53.52 15.52
CA GLU A 234 49.40 54.26 16.51
C GLU A 234 50.86 53.78 16.54
N ASP A 235 51.11 52.46 16.46
CA ASP A 235 52.46 51.90 16.34
C ASP A 235 53.17 52.32 15.04
N LYS A 236 52.42 52.48 13.94
CA LYS A 236 52.99 53.04 12.70
C LYS A 236 53.28 54.54 12.78
N LYS A 237 52.66 55.27 13.71
CA LYS A 237 52.96 56.69 13.95
C LYS A 237 54.15 56.86 14.89
N SER A 238 54.28 56.01 15.92
CA SER A 238 55.43 56.03 16.83
C SER A 238 56.72 55.58 16.15
N ALA A 239 56.67 54.64 15.20
CA ALA A 239 57.83 54.22 14.41
C ALA A 239 58.30 55.23 13.33
N LYS A 240 57.62 56.39 13.20
CA LYS A 240 57.93 57.43 12.20
C LYS A 240 58.40 58.76 12.80
N SER A 241 58.58 58.83 14.12
CA SER A 241 59.34 59.88 14.85
C SER A 241 60.66 59.32 15.33
#